data_AF-A0A0K8USY5-F1
#
_entry.id   AF-A0A0K8USY5-F1
#
_cell.length_a   1.000
_cell.length_b   1.000
_cell.length_c   1.000
_cell.angle_alpha   90.00
_cell.angle_beta   90.00
_cell.angle_gamma   90.00
#
_symmetry.space_group_name_H-M   'P 1'
#
loop_
_entity.id
_entity.type
_entity.pdbx_description
1 polymer ?
#
loop_
_entity_poly.entity_id
_entity_poly.type
_entity_poly.pdbx_seq_one_letter_code
_entity_poly.pdbx_strand_id
1 'polypeptide(L)'
;MGNSCKKSQNPKIPDDVNDGLETLEEYRSRWRSVRVIYFTMFLMSLGFSIILTGIWPYLNKLDPKAGKEFMGLIVAANPLGQMIFSPLFGWWSNRIGSIRLPLLCSLALFTFASGLYSSLEMRPDHVKYWMLISRFLIGVSSANIAVCRSYLSAATRLSERTKAVSMVSLAQVLGFIVGPGLQTAVTPLGNDGYSFLRGSIVFNMYTACGWINVLMSIGNFIMFLPGLFEEHKIAAREIMIKQGKSSERETWKAIKPDYVSAWTLIVAFFVLVFNFVLLETLGTSLTMDQFAWSNHEALYYMGILMSVGAIVALATFVAINPLCKVFPEHYVLIWGGFSLMVLGRVLYIPWGDGPP
;
A
#
# COMPACT_ATOMS: atom_id res chain seq x y z
N MET A 1 -12.78 50.04 22.98
CA MET A 1 -12.17 48.97 23.80
C MET A 1 -13.13 47.80 23.83
N GLY A 2 -12.75 46.68 23.23
CA GLY A 2 -13.58 45.47 23.15
C GLY A 2 -12.78 44.32 22.57
N ASN A 3 -11.69 43.95 23.25
CA ASN A 3 -10.90 42.78 22.91
C ASN A 3 -11.76 41.54 23.17
N SER A 4 -12.37 41.00 22.11
CA SER A 4 -12.93 39.65 22.11
C SER A 4 -11.78 38.66 22.25
N CYS A 5 -11.49 38.34 23.50
CA CYS A 5 -10.61 37.27 23.92
C CYS A 5 -11.07 35.98 23.22
N LYS A 6 -10.32 35.54 22.20
CA LYS A 6 -10.47 34.19 21.62
C LYS A 6 -10.23 33.21 22.76
N LYS A 7 -11.30 32.72 23.39
CA LYS A 7 -11.24 31.60 24.33
C LYS A 7 -10.53 30.47 23.60
N SER A 8 -9.30 30.18 24.05
CA SER A 8 -8.64 28.91 23.77
C SER A 8 -9.62 27.81 24.16
N GLN A 9 -10.31 27.24 23.19
CA GLN A 9 -11.12 26.07 23.43
C GLN A 9 -10.14 24.97 23.84
N ASN A 10 -10.16 24.60 25.11
CA ASN A 10 -9.45 23.41 25.55
C ASN A 10 -9.77 22.29 24.57
N PRO A 11 -8.77 21.55 24.09
CA PRO A 11 -9.00 20.49 23.13
C PRO A 11 -10.03 19.52 23.71
N LYS A 12 -11.12 19.28 22.98
CA LYS A 12 -12.18 18.36 23.36
C LYS A 12 -12.22 17.20 22.37
N ILE A 13 -12.66 16.05 22.86
CA ILE A 13 -13.03 14.92 22.01
C ILE A 13 -14.20 15.39 21.13
N PRO A 14 -14.24 15.04 19.83
CA PRO A 14 -15.38 15.37 18.98
C PRO A 14 -16.70 14.86 19.60
N ASP A 15 -17.75 15.67 19.56
CA ASP A 15 -19.00 15.41 20.29
C ASP A 15 -19.66 14.08 19.86
N ASP A 16 -19.44 13.64 18.62
CA ASP A 16 -19.93 12.39 18.04
C ASP A 16 -19.27 11.12 18.62
N VAL A 17 -18.11 11.26 19.29
CA VAL A 17 -17.37 10.14 19.90
C VAL A 17 -17.09 10.36 21.39
N ASN A 18 -17.75 11.34 22.01
CA ASN A 18 -17.63 11.66 23.43
C ASN A 18 -18.65 10.87 24.28
N ASP A 19 -18.48 9.56 24.32
CA ASP A 19 -19.33 8.58 25.01
C ASP A 19 -18.66 7.94 26.25
N GLY A 20 -17.51 8.47 26.67
CA GLY A 20 -16.75 7.98 27.81
C GLY A 20 -15.92 6.71 27.54
N LEU A 21 -15.83 6.23 26.29
CA LEU A 21 -15.03 5.04 25.93
C LEU A 21 -13.52 5.22 26.09
N GLU A 22 -13.03 6.45 25.89
CA GLU A 22 -11.61 6.79 25.94
C GLU A 22 -11.42 8.22 26.47
N THR A 23 -10.28 8.47 27.10
CA THR A 23 -9.89 9.83 27.51
C THR A 23 -9.38 10.64 26.31
N LEU A 24 -9.26 11.96 26.46
CA LEU A 24 -8.72 12.81 25.39
C LEU A 24 -7.26 12.44 25.03
N GLU A 25 -6.49 12.01 26.01
CA GLU A 25 -5.09 11.59 25.82
C GLU A 25 -5.02 10.26 25.06
N GLU A 26 -5.85 9.29 25.43
CA GLU A 26 -6.00 8.01 24.73
C GLU A 26 -6.45 8.23 23.27
N TYR A 27 -7.45 9.10 23.04
CA TYR A 27 -7.91 9.47 21.70
C TYR A 27 -6.77 10.03 20.84
N ARG A 28 -5.96 10.94 21.40
CA ARG A 28 -4.82 11.53 20.71
C ARG A 28 -3.72 10.51 20.41
N SER A 29 -3.38 9.66 21.38
CA SER A 29 -2.35 8.64 21.20
C SER A 29 -2.78 7.61 20.16
N ARG A 30 -4.04 7.16 20.20
CA ARG A 30 -4.64 6.28 19.19
C ARG A 30 -4.57 6.87 17.79
N TRP A 31 -4.99 8.12 17.60
CA TRP A 31 -4.95 8.76 16.28
C TRP A 31 -3.55 9.07 15.79
N ARG A 32 -2.59 9.30 16.69
CA ARG A 32 -1.16 9.34 16.34
C ARG A 32 -0.71 7.99 15.78
N SER A 33 -1.03 6.88 16.45
CA SER A 33 -0.71 5.53 15.97
C SER A 33 -1.41 5.21 14.64
N VAL A 34 -2.67 5.59 14.46
CA VAL A 34 -3.39 5.42 13.19
C VAL A 34 -2.71 6.19 12.04
N ARG A 35 -2.23 7.41 12.29
CA ARG A 35 -1.46 8.18 11.28
C ARG A 35 -0.11 7.54 10.95
N VAL A 36 0.57 6.93 11.94
CA VAL A 36 1.77 6.13 11.68
C VAL A 36 1.43 5.00 10.70
N ILE A 37 0.32 4.28 10.92
CA ILE A 37 -0.14 3.24 9.98
C ILE A 37 -0.40 3.79 8.59
N TYR A 38 -1.03 4.97 8.46
CA TYR A 38 -1.25 5.60 7.15
C TYR A 38 0.08 5.85 6.43
N PHE A 39 1.05 6.40 7.17
CA PHE A 39 2.36 6.70 6.62
C PHE A 39 3.12 5.42 6.26
N THR A 40 3.08 4.38 7.10
CA THR A 40 3.64 3.06 6.77
C THR A 40 3.05 2.49 5.49
N MET A 41 1.73 2.56 5.31
CA MET A 41 1.05 2.07 4.10
C MET A 41 1.45 2.85 2.84
N PHE A 42 1.63 4.18 2.97
CA PHE A 42 2.20 5.02 1.93
C PHE A 42 3.63 4.60 1.58
N LEU A 43 4.52 4.47 2.57
CA LEU A 43 5.93 4.12 2.34
C LEU A 43 6.09 2.73 1.71
N MET A 44 5.30 1.74 2.14
CA MET A 44 5.34 0.40 1.55
C MET A 44 4.90 0.40 0.09
N SER A 45 3.85 1.17 -0.24
CA SER A 45 3.35 1.27 -1.62
C SER A 45 4.31 2.06 -2.51
N LEU A 46 4.87 3.15 -1.99
CA LEU A 46 5.91 3.93 -2.65
C LEU A 46 7.16 3.09 -2.93
N GLY A 47 7.60 2.32 -1.93
CA GLY A 47 8.82 1.52 -2.07
C GLY A 47 8.69 0.35 -3.03
N PHE A 48 7.49 -0.21 -3.17
CA PHE A 48 7.19 -1.14 -4.27
C PHE A 48 7.22 -0.42 -5.62
N SER A 49 6.54 0.74 -5.72
CA SER A 49 6.32 1.46 -6.97
C SER A 49 7.59 2.07 -7.57
N ILE A 50 8.46 2.66 -6.75
CA ILE A 50 9.74 3.25 -7.19
C ILE A 50 10.68 2.24 -7.85
N ILE A 51 10.58 0.96 -7.49
CA ILE A 51 11.38 -0.10 -8.09
C ILE A 51 10.70 -0.62 -9.37
N LEU A 52 9.37 -0.69 -9.40
CA LEU A 52 8.60 -1.37 -10.44
C LEU A 52 8.95 -0.88 -11.86
N THR A 53 8.97 0.44 -12.07
CA THR A 53 9.22 1.06 -13.38
C THR A 53 10.67 0.92 -13.85
N GLY A 54 11.62 0.59 -12.96
CA GLY A 54 13.05 0.47 -13.28
C GLY A 54 13.55 -0.97 -13.48
N ILE A 55 12.74 -1.99 -13.21
CA ILE A 55 13.20 -3.39 -13.20
C ILE A 55 13.63 -3.88 -14.57
N TRP A 56 12.83 -3.63 -15.60
CA TRP A 56 13.16 -4.09 -16.95
C TRP A 56 14.52 -3.55 -17.44
N PRO A 57 14.74 -2.22 -17.48
CA PRO A 57 16.03 -1.69 -17.92
C PRO A 57 17.18 -2.11 -16.99
N TYR A 58 16.94 -2.25 -15.68
CA TYR A 58 17.97 -2.72 -14.76
C TYR A 58 18.34 -4.18 -14.97
N LEU A 59 17.36 -5.07 -15.10
CA LEU A 59 17.61 -6.48 -15.40
C LEU A 59 18.33 -6.64 -16.74
N ASN A 60 17.91 -5.90 -17.77
CA ASN A 60 18.55 -5.95 -19.09
C ASN A 60 19.99 -5.41 -19.06
N LYS A 61 20.29 -4.43 -18.18
CA LYS A 61 21.67 -3.97 -17.93
C LYS A 61 22.53 -5.06 -17.28
N LEU A 62 21.98 -5.77 -16.29
CA LEU A 62 22.74 -6.76 -15.51
C LEU A 62 22.87 -8.12 -16.19
N ASP A 63 21.80 -8.58 -16.85
CA ASP A 63 21.76 -9.85 -17.58
C ASP A 63 20.87 -9.70 -18.84
N PRO A 64 21.46 -9.31 -19.99
CA PRO A 64 20.74 -9.20 -21.26
C PRO A 64 20.11 -10.52 -21.72
N LYS A 65 20.53 -11.68 -21.19
CA LYS A 65 20.03 -13.01 -21.58
C LYS A 65 18.83 -13.47 -20.73
N ALA A 66 18.42 -12.71 -19.72
CA ALA A 66 17.32 -13.10 -18.83
C ALA A 66 15.96 -13.14 -19.56
N GLY A 67 15.75 -12.25 -20.54
CA GLY A 67 14.50 -12.16 -21.30
C GLY A 67 13.30 -11.60 -20.52
N LYS A 68 12.20 -11.29 -21.23
CA LYS A 68 10.97 -10.72 -20.63
C LYS A 68 10.20 -11.71 -19.75
N GLU A 69 10.28 -13.02 -20.06
CA GLU A 69 9.61 -14.06 -19.27
C GLU A 69 10.15 -14.12 -17.83
N PHE A 70 11.46 -14.05 -17.67
CA PHE A 70 12.09 -14.06 -16.35
C PHE A 70 11.81 -12.76 -15.58
N MET A 71 11.71 -11.62 -16.27
CA MET A 71 11.23 -10.38 -15.66
C MET A 71 9.82 -10.56 -15.07
N GLY A 72 8.92 -11.24 -15.79
CA GLY A 72 7.59 -11.59 -15.28
C GLY A 72 7.65 -12.36 -13.95
N LEU A 73 8.57 -13.33 -13.83
CA LEU A 73 8.82 -14.06 -12.57
C LEU A 73 9.33 -13.13 -11.46
N ILE A 74 10.25 -12.21 -11.76
CA ILE A 74 10.78 -11.23 -10.80
C ILE A 74 9.68 -10.30 -10.29
N VAL A 75 8.81 -9.82 -11.18
CA VAL A 75 7.66 -8.97 -10.83
C VAL A 75 6.67 -9.76 -9.97
N ALA A 76 6.35 -11.00 -10.35
CA ALA A 76 5.42 -11.88 -9.63
C ALA A 76 5.94 -12.38 -8.28
N ALA A 77 7.25 -12.45 -8.07
CA ALA A 77 7.85 -12.93 -6.82
C ALA A 77 7.44 -12.09 -5.60
N ASN A 78 7.23 -10.79 -5.78
CA ASN A 78 6.81 -9.90 -4.71
C ASN A 78 5.36 -10.18 -4.23
N PRO A 79 4.32 -10.11 -5.08
CA PRO A 79 2.96 -10.47 -4.65
C PRO A 79 2.85 -11.94 -4.21
N LEU A 80 3.66 -12.85 -4.76
CA LEU A 80 3.74 -14.23 -4.29
C LEU A 80 4.23 -14.32 -2.83
N GLY A 81 5.33 -13.64 -2.51
CA GLY A 81 5.84 -13.56 -1.14
C GLY A 81 4.81 -12.94 -0.19
N GLN A 82 4.16 -11.86 -0.61
CA GLN A 82 3.10 -11.22 0.17
C GLN A 82 1.92 -12.16 0.41
N MET A 83 1.47 -12.90 -0.61
CA MET A 83 0.34 -13.83 -0.51
C MET A 83 0.61 -14.95 0.50
N ILE A 84 1.79 -15.57 0.44
CA ILE A 84 2.16 -16.69 1.33
C ILE A 84 2.35 -16.21 2.77
N PHE A 85 2.98 -15.05 2.98
CA PHE A 85 3.37 -14.59 4.31
C PHE A 85 2.34 -13.69 4.99
N SER A 86 1.36 -13.13 4.28
CA SER A 86 0.28 -12.32 4.91
C SER A 86 -0.49 -13.09 5.98
N PRO A 87 -0.95 -14.35 5.76
CA PRO A 87 -1.59 -15.14 6.81
C PRO A 87 -0.64 -15.47 7.96
N LEU A 88 0.64 -15.73 7.68
CA LEU A 88 1.65 -16.06 8.70
C LEU A 88 1.91 -14.88 9.64
N PHE A 89 2.08 -13.68 9.10
CA PHE A 89 2.24 -12.46 9.90
C PHE A 89 0.97 -12.12 10.66
N GLY A 90 -0.20 -12.34 10.07
CA GLY A 90 -1.49 -12.20 10.76
C GLY A 90 -1.61 -13.15 11.95
N TRP A 91 -1.31 -14.43 11.75
CA TRP A 91 -1.31 -15.43 12.83
C TRP A 91 -0.27 -15.10 13.91
N TRP A 92 0.94 -14.70 13.52
CA TRP A 92 2.00 -14.34 14.44
C TRP A 92 1.61 -13.14 15.32
N SER A 93 1.04 -12.10 14.71
CA SER A 93 0.54 -10.94 15.45
C SER A 93 -0.61 -11.29 16.39
N ASN A 94 -1.56 -12.12 15.94
CA ASN A 94 -2.66 -12.58 16.79
C ASN A 94 -2.17 -13.40 17.97
N ARG A 95 -1.15 -14.26 17.77
CA ARG A 95 -0.58 -15.09 18.83
C ARG A 95 0.17 -14.29 19.88
N ILE A 96 0.93 -13.27 19.47
CA ILE A 96 1.62 -12.36 20.40
C ILE A 96 0.63 -11.38 21.05
N GLY A 97 -0.49 -11.10 20.38
CA GLY A 97 -1.46 -10.09 20.81
C GLY A 97 -0.99 -8.66 20.53
N SER A 98 0.16 -8.47 19.87
CA SER A 98 0.74 -7.18 19.49
C SER A 98 1.14 -7.20 18.02
N ILE A 99 1.00 -6.04 17.36
CA ILE A 99 1.42 -5.86 15.97
C ILE A 99 2.84 -5.30 15.85
N ARG A 100 3.34 -4.63 16.89
CA ARG A 100 4.63 -3.90 16.84
C ARG A 100 5.80 -4.79 16.45
N LEU A 101 5.96 -5.95 17.09
CA LEU A 101 7.10 -6.83 16.83
C LEU A 101 7.06 -7.40 15.39
N PRO A 102 5.94 -7.97 14.90
CA PRO A 102 5.80 -8.35 13.49
C PRO A 102 6.12 -7.20 12.51
N LEU A 103 5.63 -5.99 12.78
CA LEU A 103 5.91 -4.82 11.93
C LEU A 103 7.40 -4.46 11.92
N LEU A 104 8.06 -4.39 13.07
CA LEU A 104 9.50 -4.10 13.14
C LEU A 104 10.33 -5.15 12.39
N CYS A 105 10.02 -6.44 12.54
CA CYS A 105 10.70 -7.50 11.80
C CYS A 105 10.46 -7.40 10.29
N SER A 106 9.24 -7.07 9.86
CA SER A 106 8.94 -6.85 8.45
C SER A 106 9.72 -5.66 7.87
N LEU A 107 9.84 -4.56 8.62
CA LEU A 107 10.54 -3.36 8.16
C LEU A 107 12.06 -3.60 8.13
N ALA A 108 12.60 -4.33 9.10
CA ALA A 108 14.00 -4.76 9.05
C ALA A 108 14.28 -5.64 7.82
N LEU A 109 13.38 -6.57 7.50
CA LEU A 109 13.46 -7.38 6.30
C LEU A 109 13.36 -6.55 5.01
N PHE A 110 12.45 -5.56 4.97
CA PHE A 110 12.32 -4.65 3.83
C PHE A 110 13.59 -3.82 3.63
N THR A 111 14.20 -3.32 4.70
CA THR A 111 15.50 -2.61 4.67
C THR A 111 16.60 -3.52 4.11
N PHE A 112 16.71 -4.75 4.64
CA PHE A 112 17.70 -5.72 4.18
C PHE A 112 17.51 -6.09 2.70
N ALA A 113 16.27 -6.38 2.29
CA ALA A 113 15.95 -6.78 0.93
C ALA A 113 16.14 -5.64 -0.08
N SER A 114 15.83 -4.39 0.32
CA SER A 114 16.08 -3.20 -0.49
C SER A 114 17.58 -2.92 -0.64
N GLY A 115 18.36 -3.10 0.43
CA GLY A 115 19.82 -3.04 0.36
C GLY A 115 20.40 -4.13 -0.55
N LEU A 116 19.89 -5.36 -0.45
CA LEU A 116 20.27 -6.46 -1.34
C LEU A 116 19.98 -6.13 -2.81
N TYR A 117 18.82 -5.53 -3.10
CA TYR A 117 18.48 -5.06 -4.45
C TYR A 117 19.46 -3.97 -4.95
N SER A 118 19.81 -2.99 -4.10
CA SER A 118 20.77 -1.94 -4.44
C SER A 118 22.21 -2.45 -4.61
N SER A 119 22.55 -3.59 -4.00
CA SER A 119 23.86 -4.21 -4.08
C SER A 119 23.97 -5.28 -5.17
N LEU A 120 22.99 -5.41 -6.09
CA LEU A 120 23.03 -6.45 -7.14
C LEU A 120 24.26 -6.34 -8.05
N GLU A 121 24.74 -5.12 -8.33
CA GLU A 121 25.94 -4.89 -9.13
C GLU A 121 27.22 -5.45 -8.49
N MET A 122 27.22 -5.70 -7.17
CA MET A 122 28.35 -6.33 -6.46
C MET A 122 28.44 -7.84 -6.70
N ARG A 123 27.37 -8.46 -7.20
CA ARG A 123 27.25 -9.91 -7.38
C ARG A 123 27.00 -10.20 -8.87
N PRO A 124 28.04 -10.13 -9.71
CA PRO A 124 27.90 -10.38 -11.15
C PRO A 124 27.44 -11.82 -11.44
N ASP A 125 27.77 -12.77 -10.56
CA ASP A 125 27.34 -14.15 -10.71
C ASP A 125 25.84 -14.31 -10.42
N HIS A 126 25.10 -14.83 -11.40
CA HIS A 126 23.69 -15.23 -11.25
C HIS A 126 22.76 -14.07 -10.82
N VAL A 127 23.08 -12.84 -11.23
CA VAL A 127 22.42 -11.60 -10.80
C VAL A 127 20.89 -11.60 -10.93
N LYS A 128 20.34 -12.23 -11.97
CA LYS A 128 18.88 -12.35 -12.16
C LYS A 128 18.20 -13.11 -11.00
N TYR A 129 18.85 -14.12 -10.44
CA TYR A 129 18.33 -14.89 -9.31
C TYR A 129 18.45 -14.11 -8.00
N TRP A 130 19.51 -13.33 -7.83
CA TRP A 130 19.61 -12.40 -6.70
C TRP A 130 18.54 -11.32 -6.74
N MET A 131 18.20 -10.81 -7.93
CA MET A 131 17.08 -9.89 -8.11
C MET A 131 15.74 -10.56 -7.79
N LEU A 132 15.54 -11.80 -8.23
CA LEU A 132 14.35 -12.59 -7.88
C LEU A 132 14.21 -12.76 -6.36
N ILE A 133 15.29 -13.13 -5.68
CA ILE A 133 15.32 -13.32 -4.22
C ILE A 133 15.03 -12.00 -3.50
N SER A 134 15.68 -10.89 -3.89
CA SER A 134 15.42 -9.60 -3.24
C SER A 134 13.97 -9.17 -3.42
N ARG A 135 13.39 -9.33 -4.62
CA ARG A 135 11.98 -9.01 -4.87
C ARG A 135 11.01 -9.93 -4.11
N PHE A 136 11.34 -11.21 -3.95
CA PHE A 136 10.59 -12.12 -3.10
C PHE A 136 10.62 -11.68 -1.63
N LEU A 137 11.80 -11.36 -1.08
CA LEU A 137 11.95 -10.90 0.31
C LEU A 137 11.24 -9.56 0.57
N ILE A 138 11.26 -8.64 -0.40
CA ILE A 138 10.43 -7.43 -0.35
C ILE A 138 8.94 -7.82 -0.27
N GLY A 139 8.50 -8.78 -1.07
CA GLY A 139 7.15 -9.34 -0.98
C GLY A 139 6.80 -9.89 0.40
N VAL A 140 7.70 -10.69 1.00
CA VAL A 140 7.54 -11.21 2.36
C VAL A 140 7.39 -10.06 3.37
N SER A 141 8.19 -9.00 3.25
CA SER A 141 8.05 -7.84 4.13
C SER A 141 6.74 -7.06 3.95
N SER A 142 6.17 -7.04 2.74
CA SER A 142 4.86 -6.44 2.45
C SER A 142 3.68 -7.19 3.10
N ALA A 143 3.91 -8.35 3.72
CA ALA A 143 2.91 -9.01 4.56
C ALA A 143 2.44 -8.11 5.74
N ASN A 144 3.23 -7.10 6.10
CA ASN A 144 2.86 -6.12 7.12
C ASN A 144 1.60 -5.30 6.77
N ILE A 145 1.24 -5.17 5.49
CA ILE A 145 0.03 -4.48 5.03
C ILE A 145 -1.22 -5.16 5.62
N ALA A 146 -1.24 -6.50 5.70
CA ALA A 146 -2.33 -7.24 6.30
C ALA A 146 -2.46 -6.97 7.81
N VAL A 147 -1.32 -6.92 8.51
CA VAL A 147 -1.26 -6.59 9.95
C VAL A 147 -1.72 -5.16 10.21
N CYS A 148 -1.28 -4.19 9.39
CA CYS A 148 -1.71 -2.80 9.44
C CYS A 148 -3.23 -2.65 9.27
N ARG A 149 -3.84 -3.35 8.29
CA ARG A 149 -5.30 -3.32 8.08
C ARG A 149 -6.06 -3.94 9.25
N SER A 150 -5.56 -5.04 9.80
CA SER A 150 -6.14 -5.68 10.98
C SER A 150 -6.12 -4.74 12.18
N TYR A 151 -4.97 -4.10 12.45
CA TYR A 151 -4.87 -3.10 13.52
C TYR A 151 -5.77 -1.90 13.29
N LEU A 152 -5.83 -1.37 12.06
CA LEU A 152 -6.70 -0.24 11.74
C LEU A 152 -8.15 -0.55 12.09
N SER A 153 -8.63 -1.75 11.75
CA SER A 153 -9.98 -2.19 12.10
C SER A 153 -10.18 -2.31 13.62
N ALA A 154 -9.14 -2.68 14.36
CA ALA A 154 -9.18 -2.79 15.83
C ALA A 154 -9.05 -1.42 16.54
N ALA A 155 -8.33 -0.47 15.94
CA ALA A 155 -8.02 0.85 16.48
C ALA A 155 -9.03 1.93 16.08
N THR A 156 -10.06 1.59 15.31
CA THR A 156 -11.11 2.52 14.86
C THR A 156 -12.49 2.07 15.31
N ARG A 157 -13.32 3.04 15.68
CA ARG A 157 -14.74 2.83 15.98
C ARG A 157 -15.53 2.56 14.72
N LEU A 158 -16.74 2.01 14.85
CA LEU A 158 -17.62 1.75 13.70
C LEU A 158 -17.89 3.04 12.87
N SER A 159 -18.10 4.18 13.53
CA SER A 159 -18.33 5.48 12.88
C SER A 159 -17.08 6.06 12.20
N GLU A 160 -15.89 5.71 12.68
CA GLU A 160 -14.60 6.21 12.15
C GLU A 160 -14.04 5.32 11.03
N ARG A 161 -14.44 4.04 11.00
CA ARG A 161 -13.78 2.98 10.22
C ARG A 161 -13.74 3.28 8.73
N THR A 162 -14.85 3.72 8.15
CA THR A 162 -14.96 3.96 6.70
C THR A 162 -14.03 5.08 6.24
N LYS A 163 -13.98 6.17 7.02
CA LYS A 163 -13.01 7.26 6.81
C LYS A 163 -11.59 6.76 6.99
N ALA A 164 -11.32 5.94 7.99
CA ALA A 164 -9.96 5.49 8.25
C ALA A 164 -9.43 4.53 7.16
N VAL A 165 -10.27 3.61 6.69
CA VAL A 165 -9.98 2.69 5.59
C VAL A 165 -9.81 3.45 4.27
N SER A 166 -10.64 4.48 4.00
CA SER A 166 -10.48 5.31 2.81
C SER A 166 -9.17 6.09 2.81
N MET A 167 -8.75 6.62 3.97
CA MET A 167 -7.47 7.33 4.12
C MET A 167 -6.26 6.40 3.99
N VAL A 168 -6.33 5.16 4.48
CA VAL A 168 -5.27 4.16 4.21
C VAL A 168 -5.17 3.89 2.71
N SER A 169 -6.30 3.70 2.04
CA SER A 169 -6.32 3.41 0.61
C SER A 169 -5.77 4.59 -0.20
N LEU A 170 -6.14 5.82 0.18
CA LEU A 170 -5.57 7.05 -0.37
C LEU A 170 -4.05 7.13 -0.19
N ALA A 171 -3.55 6.81 1.00
CA ALA A 171 -2.13 6.79 1.29
C ALA A 171 -1.38 5.77 0.42
N GLN A 172 -1.95 4.59 0.19
CA GLN A 172 -1.35 3.59 -0.72
C GLN A 172 -1.32 4.10 -2.16
N VAL A 173 -2.42 4.65 -2.67
CA VAL A 173 -2.49 5.20 -4.04
C VAL A 173 -1.52 6.37 -4.23
N LEU A 174 -1.42 7.28 -3.26
CA LEU A 174 -0.37 8.31 -3.27
C LEU A 174 1.03 7.71 -3.35
N GLY A 175 1.29 6.60 -2.67
CA GLY A 175 2.57 5.90 -2.77
C GLY A 175 2.84 5.39 -4.18
N PHE A 176 1.86 4.76 -4.83
CA PHE A 176 1.97 4.30 -6.22
C PHE A 176 2.15 5.45 -7.22
N ILE A 177 1.59 6.63 -6.95
CA ILE A 177 1.74 7.81 -7.81
C ILE A 177 3.11 8.47 -7.63
N VAL A 178 3.57 8.61 -6.39
CA VAL A 178 4.84 9.27 -6.05
C VAL A 178 6.04 8.40 -6.41
N GLY A 179 5.91 7.07 -6.38
CA GLY A 179 6.97 6.11 -6.67
C GLY A 179 7.71 6.37 -8.00
N PRO A 180 7.03 6.39 -9.17
CA PRO A 180 7.66 6.64 -10.45
C PRO A 180 8.21 8.06 -10.57
N GLY A 181 7.60 9.03 -9.87
CA GLY A 181 8.11 10.39 -9.76
C GLY A 181 9.48 10.44 -9.06
N LEU A 182 9.65 9.71 -7.97
CA LEU A 182 10.95 9.58 -7.30
C LEU A 182 11.98 8.83 -8.13
N GLN A 183 11.56 7.80 -8.89
CA GLN A 183 12.46 7.14 -9.85
C GLN A 183 12.93 8.12 -10.93
N THR A 184 12.02 8.96 -11.44
CA THR A 184 12.37 10.00 -12.43
C THR A 184 13.35 11.01 -11.85
N ALA A 185 13.19 11.40 -10.59
CA ALA A 185 14.09 12.32 -9.90
C ALA A 185 15.54 11.81 -9.77
N VAL A 186 15.74 10.48 -9.76
CA VAL A 186 17.09 9.87 -9.73
C VAL A 186 17.64 9.52 -11.12
N THR A 187 16.86 9.70 -12.19
CA THR A 187 17.30 9.47 -13.58
C THR A 187 18.52 10.31 -14.00
N PRO A 188 18.70 11.58 -13.55
CA PRO A 188 19.91 12.36 -13.86
C PRO A 188 21.23 11.73 -13.38
N LEU A 189 21.20 10.74 -12.48
CA LEU A 189 22.39 9.98 -12.09
C LEU A 189 22.96 9.11 -13.24
N GLY A 190 22.16 8.84 -14.28
CA GLY A 190 22.57 8.00 -15.39
C GLY A 190 22.67 6.51 -15.04
N ASN A 191 23.04 5.71 -16.05
CA ASN A 191 23.16 4.26 -15.93
C ASN A 191 24.44 3.84 -15.18
N ASP A 192 25.53 4.56 -15.40
CA ASP A 192 26.85 4.23 -14.82
C ASP A 192 27.03 4.83 -13.43
N GLY A 193 26.44 6.01 -13.19
CA GLY A 193 26.40 6.65 -11.88
C GLY A 193 27.79 6.94 -11.30
N TYR A 194 27.87 6.94 -9.96
CA TYR A 194 29.09 7.14 -9.20
C TYR A 194 29.44 5.88 -8.41
N SER A 195 30.65 5.36 -8.57
CA SER A 195 31.14 4.24 -7.76
C SER A 195 31.79 4.74 -6.46
N PHE A 196 31.23 4.35 -5.32
CA PHE A 196 31.82 4.55 -3.98
C PHE A 196 32.53 3.27 -3.51
N LEU A 197 33.48 3.42 -2.57
CA LEU A 197 34.23 2.30 -1.98
C LEU A 197 34.94 1.41 -3.02
N ARG A 198 35.94 1.98 -3.71
CA ARG A 198 36.88 1.24 -4.60
C ARG A 198 36.18 0.32 -5.61
N GLY A 199 35.04 0.76 -6.18
CA GLY A 199 34.27 0.03 -7.19
C GLY A 199 33.25 -0.98 -6.66
N SER A 200 33.05 -1.08 -5.34
CA SER A 200 32.12 -2.05 -4.77
C SER A 200 30.68 -1.53 -4.75
N ILE A 201 30.40 -0.29 -4.36
CA ILE A 201 29.01 0.20 -4.32
C ILE A 201 28.78 1.18 -5.46
N VAL A 202 28.01 0.77 -6.46
CA VAL A 202 27.62 1.65 -7.58
C VAL A 202 26.35 2.39 -7.22
N PHE A 203 26.39 3.72 -7.27
CA PHE A 203 25.26 4.61 -7.05
C PHE A 203 24.79 5.18 -8.39
N ASN A 204 23.78 4.54 -8.99
CA ASN A 204 23.17 4.94 -10.26
C ASN A 204 21.65 5.05 -10.10
N MET A 205 20.93 5.37 -11.19
CA MET A 205 19.48 5.56 -11.13
C MET A 205 18.69 4.34 -10.59
N TYR A 206 19.19 3.11 -10.80
CA TYR A 206 18.52 1.88 -10.35
C TYR A 206 18.85 1.54 -8.90
N THR A 207 20.11 1.64 -8.52
CA THR A 207 20.55 1.33 -7.15
C THR A 207 20.13 2.42 -6.15
N ALA A 208 20.02 3.67 -6.60
CA ALA A 208 19.50 4.78 -5.80
C ALA A 208 18.06 4.53 -5.32
N CYS A 209 17.21 3.90 -6.15
CA CYS A 209 15.83 3.57 -5.78
C CYS A 209 15.78 2.64 -4.55
N GLY A 210 16.61 1.61 -4.50
CA GLY A 210 16.66 0.73 -3.33
C GLY A 210 17.30 1.39 -2.10
N TRP A 211 18.26 2.31 -2.27
CA TRP A 211 18.81 3.09 -1.15
C TRP A 211 17.80 4.08 -0.57
N ILE A 212 16.97 4.70 -1.42
CA ILE A 212 15.84 5.51 -0.97
C ILE A 212 14.89 4.66 -0.12
N ASN A 213 14.57 3.44 -0.55
CA ASN A 213 13.76 2.51 0.25
C ASN A 213 14.39 2.15 1.58
N VAL A 214 15.71 1.94 1.64
CA VAL A 214 16.45 1.70 2.89
C VAL A 214 16.26 2.88 3.85
N LEU A 215 16.47 4.11 3.38
CA LEU A 215 16.32 5.32 4.21
C LEU A 215 14.88 5.51 4.71
N MET A 216 13.90 5.35 3.81
CA MET A 216 12.49 5.44 4.16
C MET A 216 12.08 4.37 5.16
N SER A 217 12.57 3.14 5.01
CA SER A 217 12.30 2.02 5.91
C SER A 217 12.89 2.24 7.29
N ILE A 218 14.11 2.78 7.38
CA ILE A 218 14.72 3.15 8.67
C ILE A 218 13.87 4.21 9.37
N GLY A 219 13.41 5.24 8.64
CA GLY A 219 12.49 6.24 9.19
C GLY A 219 11.18 5.61 9.69
N ASN A 220 10.60 4.68 8.93
CA ASN A 220 9.39 3.96 9.31
C ASN A 220 9.62 3.08 10.55
N PHE A 221 10.76 2.38 10.61
CA PHE A 221 11.15 1.54 11.74
C PHE A 221 11.23 2.36 13.03
N ILE A 222 11.83 3.56 12.96
CA ILE A 222 11.90 4.49 14.10
C ILE A 222 10.51 4.85 14.60
N MET A 223 9.53 5.06 13.71
CA MET A 223 8.15 5.40 14.11
C MET A 223 7.45 4.31 14.93
N PHE A 224 7.87 3.04 14.80
CA PHE A 224 7.34 1.93 15.59
C PHE A 224 8.09 1.65 16.90
N LEU A 225 9.12 2.46 17.22
CA LEU A 225 9.83 2.34 18.49
C LEU A 225 8.93 2.75 19.68
N PRO A 226 9.25 2.26 20.89
CA PRO A 226 8.52 2.62 22.09
C PRO A 226 8.45 4.16 22.28
N GLY A 227 7.25 4.68 22.56
CA GLY A 227 6.99 6.11 22.79
C GLY A 227 6.39 6.86 21.59
N LEU A 228 6.69 6.43 20.36
CA LEU A 228 6.08 7.01 19.14
C LEU A 228 4.81 6.28 18.72
N PHE A 229 4.81 4.94 18.82
CA PHE A 229 3.67 4.10 18.48
C PHE A 229 3.14 3.35 19.70
N GLU A 230 1.84 3.49 19.96
CA GLU A 230 1.14 2.80 21.05
C GLU A 230 -0.10 2.07 20.52
N GLU A 231 -0.24 0.81 20.90
CA GLU A 231 -1.33 -0.03 20.43
C GLU A 231 -2.62 0.26 21.21
N HIS A 232 -3.69 0.54 20.48
CA HIS A 232 -5.01 0.82 21.03
C HIS A 232 -6.03 -0.06 20.30
N LYS A 233 -6.83 -0.83 21.05
CA LYS A 233 -7.85 -1.74 20.49
C LYS A 233 -9.26 -1.31 20.92
N ILE A 234 -9.71 -0.17 20.39
CA ILE A 234 -10.99 0.44 20.79
C ILE A 234 -12.21 -0.33 20.30
N ALA A 235 -12.12 -1.03 19.17
CA ALA A 235 -13.24 -1.76 18.59
C ALA A 235 -13.77 -2.87 19.53
N ALA A 236 -12.87 -3.57 20.23
CA ALA A 236 -13.27 -4.59 21.21
C ALA A 236 -14.05 -3.96 22.37
N ARG A 237 -13.56 -2.82 22.90
CA ARG A 237 -14.21 -2.06 23.98
C ARG A 237 -15.59 -1.53 23.55
N GLU A 238 -15.72 -1.00 22.33
CA GLU A 238 -16.99 -0.52 21.77
C GLU A 238 -18.05 -1.64 21.71
N ILE A 239 -17.66 -2.83 21.24
CA ILE A 239 -18.58 -3.96 21.11
C ILE A 239 -19.00 -4.50 22.48
N MET A 240 -18.08 -4.54 23.45
CA MET A 240 -18.38 -4.96 24.83
C MET A 240 -19.49 -4.08 25.46
N ILE A 241 -19.38 -2.76 25.29
CA ILE A 241 -20.40 -1.82 25.81
C ILE A 241 -21.73 -1.99 25.05
N LYS A 242 -21.70 -2.09 23.72
CA LYS A 242 -22.93 -2.27 22.90
C LYS A 242 -23.68 -3.57 23.20
N GLN A 243 -22.99 -4.64 23.58
CA GLN A 243 -23.61 -5.92 23.94
C GLN A 243 -23.89 -6.07 25.44
N GLY A 244 -23.50 -5.10 26.28
CA GLY A 244 -23.65 -5.19 27.73
C GLY A 244 -22.88 -6.35 28.38
N LYS A 245 -21.82 -6.83 27.73
CA LYS A 245 -21.05 -8.01 28.18
C LYS A 245 -19.74 -7.60 28.84
N SER A 246 -19.40 -8.26 29.94
CA SER A 246 -18.23 -7.97 30.77
C SER A 246 -16.93 -8.61 30.25
N SER A 247 -16.97 -9.47 29.23
CA SER A 247 -15.80 -10.17 28.70
C SER A 247 -15.69 -10.13 27.16
N GLU A 248 -14.49 -9.82 26.65
CA GLU A 248 -14.16 -9.92 25.22
C GLU A 248 -14.46 -11.32 24.66
N ARG A 249 -14.19 -12.38 25.42
CA ARG A 249 -14.29 -13.77 24.95
C ARG A 249 -15.72 -14.22 24.68
N GLU A 250 -16.70 -13.69 25.42
CA GLU A 250 -18.14 -13.96 25.21
C GLU A 250 -18.74 -13.15 24.07
N THR A 251 -18.14 -12.00 23.76
CA THR A 251 -18.50 -11.13 22.65
C THR A 251 -18.09 -11.76 21.32
N TRP A 252 -16.85 -12.26 21.23
CA TRP A 252 -16.35 -12.98 20.04
C TRP A 252 -17.10 -14.29 19.77
N LYS A 253 -17.52 -15.02 20.81
CA LYS A 253 -18.34 -16.24 20.65
C LYS A 253 -19.75 -15.97 20.13
N ALA A 254 -20.28 -14.77 20.35
CA ALA A 254 -21.62 -14.39 19.92
C ALA A 254 -21.68 -13.87 18.47
N ILE A 255 -20.57 -13.36 17.95
CA ILE A 255 -20.47 -12.92 16.56
C ILE A 255 -20.22 -14.15 15.69
N LYS A 256 -21.29 -14.69 15.11
CA LYS A 256 -21.17 -15.69 14.04
C LYS A 256 -20.85 -14.93 12.74
N PRO A 257 -19.68 -15.14 12.12
CA PRO A 257 -19.39 -14.53 10.83
C PRO A 257 -20.36 -15.06 9.79
N ASP A 258 -20.96 -14.16 9.00
CA ASP A 258 -21.60 -14.57 7.77
C ASP A 258 -20.53 -14.91 6.74
N TYR A 259 -20.25 -16.21 6.60
CA TYR A 259 -19.24 -16.72 5.68
C TYR A 259 -19.58 -16.39 4.23
N VAL A 260 -20.86 -16.32 3.83
CA VAL A 260 -21.25 -16.03 2.45
C VAL A 260 -20.88 -14.59 2.12
N SER A 261 -21.26 -13.65 2.97
CA SER A 261 -20.89 -12.23 2.82
C SER A 261 -19.38 -12.03 2.85
N ALA A 262 -18.67 -12.68 3.77
CA ALA A 262 -17.21 -12.58 3.88
C ALA A 262 -16.50 -13.08 2.62
N TRP A 263 -16.85 -14.29 2.14
CA TRP A 263 -16.27 -14.84 0.91
C TRP A 263 -16.61 -14.01 -0.32
N THR A 264 -17.85 -13.51 -0.42
CA THR A 264 -18.26 -12.63 -1.52
C THR A 264 -17.40 -11.37 -1.56
N LEU A 265 -17.16 -10.72 -0.41
CA LEU A 265 -16.31 -9.54 -0.32
C LEU A 265 -14.83 -9.84 -0.63
N ILE A 266 -14.32 -11.00 -0.21
CA ILE A 266 -12.95 -11.43 -0.52
C ILE A 266 -12.79 -11.62 -2.04
N VAL A 267 -13.72 -12.32 -2.69
CA VAL A 267 -13.71 -12.54 -4.14
C VAL A 267 -13.87 -11.22 -4.89
N ALA A 268 -14.80 -10.36 -4.47
CA ALA A 268 -14.98 -9.01 -5.00
C ALA A 268 -13.69 -8.19 -4.92
N PHE A 269 -13.03 -8.19 -3.75
CA PHE A 269 -11.76 -7.50 -3.55
C PHE A 269 -10.64 -8.09 -4.42
N PHE A 270 -10.56 -9.41 -4.54
CA PHE A 270 -9.62 -10.09 -5.43
C PHE A 270 -9.82 -9.66 -6.88
N VAL A 271 -11.05 -9.68 -7.39
CA VAL A 271 -11.37 -9.26 -8.77
C VAL A 271 -10.96 -7.80 -8.99
N LEU A 272 -11.28 -6.89 -8.07
CA LEU A 272 -10.90 -5.48 -8.18
C LEU A 272 -9.37 -5.30 -8.25
N VAL A 273 -8.64 -5.90 -7.32
CA VAL A 273 -7.17 -5.76 -7.24
C VAL A 273 -6.48 -6.47 -8.41
N PHE A 274 -6.96 -7.65 -8.82
CA PHE A 274 -6.44 -8.37 -9.97
C PHE A 274 -6.48 -7.50 -11.23
N ASN A 275 -7.59 -6.82 -11.47
CA ASN A 275 -7.74 -5.97 -12.63
C ASN A 275 -6.86 -4.73 -12.59
N PHE A 276 -6.73 -4.12 -11.41
CA PHE A 276 -5.79 -3.01 -11.21
C PHE A 276 -4.36 -3.43 -11.54
N VAL A 277 -3.88 -4.53 -10.95
CA VAL A 277 -2.50 -5.01 -11.15
C VAL A 277 -2.25 -5.44 -12.59
N LEU A 278 -3.24 -6.07 -13.26
CA LEU A 278 -3.14 -6.46 -14.66
C LEU A 278 -2.92 -5.25 -15.56
N LEU A 279 -3.73 -4.20 -15.40
CA LEU A 279 -3.62 -2.96 -16.18
C LEU A 279 -2.33 -2.20 -15.85
N GLU A 280 -1.94 -2.13 -14.58
CA GLU A 280 -0.70 -1.48 -14.15
C GLU A 280 0.54 -2.17 -14.74
N THR A 281 0.56 -3.51 -14.72
CA THR A 281 1.74 -4.29 -15.16
C THR A 281 1.86 -4.38 -16.67
N LEU A 282 0.74 -4.59 -17.38
CA LEU A 282 0.75 -4.85 -18.82
C LEU A 282 0.39 -3.62 -19.65
N GLY A 283 -0.10 -2.54 -19.05
CA GLY A 283 -0.64 -1.37 -19.78
C GLY A 283 0.32 -0.84 -20.84
N THR A 284 1.55 -0.52 -20.44
CA THR A 284 2.57 0.03 -21.35
C THR A 284 2.89 -0.94 -22.49
N SER A 285 3.22 -2.21 -22.17
CA SER A 285 3.55 -3.21 -23.19
C SER A 285 2.38 -3.48 -24.14
N LEU A 286 1.16 -3.58 -23.60
CA LEU A 286 -0.03 -3.82 -24.39
C LEU A 286 -0.28 -2.69 -25.39
N THR A 287 -0.12 -1.43 -24.98
CA THR A 287 -0.32 -0.30 -25.90
C THR A 287 0.76 -0.14 -26.95
N MET A 288 2.00 -0.53 -26.65
CA MET A 288 3.05 -0.59 -27.66
C MET A 288 2.72 -1.63 -28.73
N ASP A 289 2.26 -2.82 -28.32
CA ASP A 289 1.95 -3.91 -29.25
C ASP A 289 0.64 -3.65 -30.03
N GLN A 290 -0.40 -3.10 -29.39
CA GLN A 290 -1.70 -2.84 -30.01
C GLN A 290 -1.68 -1.62 -30.93
N PHE A 291 -1.06 -0.50 -30.51
CA PHE A 291 -1.07 0.75 -31.28
C PHE A 291 0.20 1.00 -32.09
N ALA A 292 1.13 0.03 -32.12
CA ALA A 292 2.46 0.18 -32.72
C ALA A 292 3.21 1.44 -32.26
N TRP A 293 2.95 1.88 -31.03
CA TRP A 293 3.56 3.08 -30.46
C TRP A 293 5.06 2.87 -30.21
N SER A 294 5.85 3.91 -30.48
CA SER A 294 7.25 3.92 -30.05
C SER A 294 7.36 3.92 -28.51
N ASN A 295 8.52 3.51 -27.99
CA ASN A 295 8.78 3.56 -26.54
C ASN A 295 8.49 4.94 -25.94
N HIS A 296 8.84 6.01 -26.66
CA HIS A 296 8.64 7.37 -26.19
C HIS A 296 7.16 7.76 -26.17
N GLU A 297 6.41 7.45 -27.21
CA GLU A 297 4.96 7.73 -27.29
C GLU A 297 4.18 6.95 -26.24
N ALA A 298 4.47 5.66 -26.07
CA ALA A 298 3.81 4.83 -25.08
C ALA A 298 4.04 5.34 -23.66
N LEU A 299 5.29 5.69 -23.31
CA LEU A 299 5.61 6.27 -22.00
C LEU A 299 4.94 7.62 -21.78
N TYR A 300 4.87 8.48 -22.81
CA TYR A 300 4.23 9.79 -22.73
C TYR A 300 2.71 9.68 -22.49
N TYR A 301 1.99 8.92 -23.33
CA TYR A 301 0.54 8.77 -23.21
C TYR A 301 0.15 7.99 -21.94
N MET A 302 0.90 6.94 -21.58
CA MET A 302 0.68 6.24 -20.31
C MET A 302 0.95 7.14 -19.11
N GLY A 303 1.99 7.98 -19.18
CA GLY A 303 2.28 8.98 -18.14
C GLY A 303 1.12 9.94 -17.91
N ILE A 304 0.51 10.46 -18.99
CA ILE A 304 -0.69 11.31 -18.92
C ILE A 304 -1.87 10.54 -18.34
N LEU A 305 -2.15 9.33 -18.84
CA LEU A 305 -3.27 8.51 -18.40
C LEU A 305 -3.17 8.18 -16.91
N MET A 306 -1.98 7.80 -16.44
CA MET A 306 -1.72 7.52 -15.02
C MET A 306 -1.83 8.79 -14.17
N SER A 307 -1.41 9.96 -14.68
CA SER A 307 -1.53 11.23 -13.96
C SER A 307 -2.98 11.68 -13.82
N VAL A 308 -3.79 11.54 -14.87
CA VAL A 308 -5.23 11.84 -14.81
C VAL A 308 -5.94 10.82 -13.90
N GLY A 309 -5.65 9.53 -14.07
CA GLY A 309 -6.18 8.46 -13.22
C GLY A 309 -5.83 8.66 -11.74
N ALA A 310 -4.62 9.13 -11.46
CA ALA A 310 -4.17 9.51 -10.13
C ALA A 310 -5.06 10.60 -9.53
N ILE A 311 -5.28 11.72 -10.24
CA ILE A 311 -6.13 12.83 -9.77
C ILE A 311 -7.55 12.34 -9.50
N VAL A 312 -8.12 11.55 -10.41
CA VAL A 312 -9.47 10.96 -10.25
C VAL A 312 -9.52 10.03 -9.03
N ALA A 313 -8.49 9.21 -8.82
CA ALA A 313 -8.41 8.34 -7.64
C ALA A 313 -8.33 9.14 -6.34
N LEU A 314 -7.52 10.19 -6.28
CA LEU A 314 -7.43 11.09 -5.11
C LEU A 314 -8.78 11.70 -4.78
N ALA A 315 -9.47 12.26 -5.79
CA ALA A 315 -10.80 12.82 -5.63
C ALA A 315 -11.81 11.77 -5.12
N THR A 316 -11.75 10.55 -5.69
CA THR A 316 -12.63 9.44 -5.31
C THR A 316 -12.45 9.05 -3.85
N PHE A 317 -11.22 8.82 -3.37
CA PHE A 317 -10.99 8.41 -1.98
C PHE A 317 -11.39 9.48 -0.95
N VAL A 318 -11.22 10.76 -1.28
CA VAL A 318 -11.70 11.88 -0.44
C VAL A 318 -13.23 11.94 -0.43
N ALA A 319 -13.87 11.65 -1.57
CA ALA A 319 -15.32 11.66 -1.72
C ALA A 319 -16.04 10.46 -1.08
N ILE A 320 -15.36 9.33 -0.83
CA ILE A 320 -15.98 8.13 -0.21
C ILE A 320 -16.67 8.47 1.11
N ASN A 321 -15.99 9.21 2.01
CA ASN A 321 -16.56 9.52 3.32
C ASN A 321 -17.84 10.37 3.27
N PRO A 322 -17.91 11.51 2.56
CA PRO A 322 -19.15 12.25 2.41
C PRO A 322 -20.22 11.46 1.64
N LEU A 323 -19.86 10.65 0.64
CA LEU A 323 -20.80 9.79 -0.07
C LEU A 323 -21.43 8.76 0.85
N CYS A 324 -20.64 8.09 1.71
CA CYS A 324 -21.13 7.10 2.67
C CYS A 324 -22.00 7.70 3.80
N LYS A 325 -22.00 9.04 3.98
CA LYS A 325 -22.95 9.71 4.87
C LYS A 325 -24.33 9.90 4.24
N VAL A 326 -24.39 9.96 2.91
CA VAL A 326 -25.63 10.16 2.14
C VAL A 326 -26.20 8.82 1.67
N PHE A 327 -25.34 7.93 1.20
CA PHE A 327 -25.69 6.63 0.64
C PHE A 327 -25.11 5.51 1.51
N PRO A 328 -25.87 4.43 1.75
CA PRO A 328 -25.33 3.21 2.36
C PRO A 328 -24.09 2.68 1.63
N GLU A 329 -23.12 2.16 2.38
CA GLU A 329 -21.82 1.72 1.86
C GLU A 329 -21.91 0.69 0.74
N HIS A 330 -22.89 -0.23 0.82
CA HIS A 330 -23.10 -1.26 -0.21
C HIS A 330 -23.52 -0.66 -1.55
N TYR A 331 -24.30 0.43 -1.56
CA TYR A 331 -24.65 1.11 -2.81
C TYR A 331 -23.45 1.85 -3.41
N VAL A 332 -22.63 2.48 -2.57
CA VAL A 332 -21.38 3.12 -3.02
C VAL A 332 -20.44 2.08 -3.63
N LEU A 333 -20.33 0.89 -3.02
CA LEU A 333 -19.52 -0.21 -3.55
C LEU A 333 -20.04 -0.71 -4.91
N ILE A 334 -21.34 -1.01 -5.01
CA ILE A 334 -21.94 -1.61 -6.20
C ILE A 334 -22.01 -0.59 -7.34
N TRP A 335 -22.62 0.57 -7.11
CA TRP A 335 -22.90 1.56 -8.15
C TRP A 335 -21.72 2.50 -8.40
N GLY A 336 -21.00 2.90 -7.35
CA GLY A 336 -19.83 3.77 -7.48
C GLY A 336 -18.56 3.02 -7.89
N GLY A 337 -18.39 1.75 -7.51
CA GLY A 337 -17.21 0.95 -7.83
C GLY A 337 -17.43 -0.03 -8.98
N PHE A 338 -18.14 -1.13 -8.69
CA PHE A 338 -18.27 -2.26 -9.62
C PHE A 338 -18.96 -1.87 -10.94
N SER A 339 -20.03 -1.09 -10.87
CA SER A 339 -20.81 -0.71 -12.06
C SER A 339 -19.97 0.13 -13.01
N LEU A 340 -19.21 1.11 -12.51
CA LEU A 340 -18.30 1.91 -13.34
C LEU A 340 -17.20 1.03 -13.98
N MET A 341 -16.67 0.06 -13.23
CA MET A 341 -15.69 -0.88 -13.78
C MET A 341 -16.27 -1.75 -14.91
N VAL A 342 -17.51 -2.24 -14.74
CA VAL A 342 -18.19 -3.06 -15.76
C VAL A 342 -18.54 -2.21 -16.97
N LEU A 343 -19.15 -1.04 -16.77
CA LEU A 343 -19.50 -0.10 -17.83
C LEU A 343 -18.28 0.29 -18.66
N GLY A 344 -17.16 0.61 -18.00
CA GLY A 344 -15.90 0.90 -18.69
C GLY A 344 -15.52 -0.21 -19.66
N ARG A 345 -15.58 -1.47 -19.25
CA ARG A 345 -15.23 -2.59 -20.13
C ARG A 345 -16.22 -2.82 -21.25
N VAL A 346 -17.52 -2.77 -20.95
CA VAL A 346 -18.56 -2.94 -21.97
C VAL A 346 -18.41 -1.91 -23.09
N LEU A 347 -18.04 -0.67 -22.73
CA LEU A 347 -17.77 0.40 -23.68
C LEU A 347 -16.50 0.17 -24.52
N TYR A 348 -15.47 -0.47 -23.95
CA TYR A 348 -14.19 -0.75 -24.62
C TYR A 348 -14.13 -2.12 -25.33
N ILE A 349 -15.18 -2.95 -25.25
CA ILE A 349 -15.28 -4.14 -26.11
C ILE A 349 -15.38 -3.62 -27.56
N PRO A 350 -14.50 -4.06 -28.48
CA PRO A 350 -14.66 -3.70 -29.89
C PRO A 350 -15.93 -4.36 -30.42
N TRP A 351 -16.94 -3.54 -30.75
CA TRP A 351 -18.24 -3.99 -31.27
C TRP A 351 -18.28 -4.09 -32.81
N GLY A 352 -17.16 -3.80 -33.48
CA GLY A 352 -17.07 -3.80 -34.95
C GLY A 352 -16.40 -5.05 -35.51
N ASP A 353 -16.67 -5.33 -36.79
CA ASP A 353 -16.17 -6.51 -37.51
C ASP A 353 -14.72 -6.38 -38.00
N GLY A 354 -14.07 -5.23 -37.75
CA GLY A 354 -12.69 -4.96 -38.15
C GLY A 354 -11.67 -5.26 -37.03
N PRO A 355 -10.39 -5.47 -37.39
CA PRO A 355 -9.33 -5.55 -36.38
C PRO A 355 -9.23 -4.23 -35.58
N PRO A 356 -8.83 -4.29 -34.29
CA PRO A 356 -8.69 -3.12 -33.43
C PRO A 356 -7.63 -2.12 -33.92
#